data_AF-A0A094CXF2-F1
#
_entry.id   AF-A0A094CXF2-F1
#
_cell.length_a   1.000
_cell.length_b   1.000
_cell.length_c   1.000
_cell.angle_alpha   90.00
_cell.angle_beta   90.00
_cell.angle_gamma   90.00
#
_symmetry.space_group_name_H-M   'P 1'
#
loop_
_entity.id
_entity.type
_entity.pdbx_description
1 polymer ?
#
loop_
_entity_poly.entity_id
_entity_poly.type
_entity_poly.pdbx_seq_one_letter_code
_entity_poly.pdbx_strand_id
1 'polypeptide(L)'
;MPSMELHKLRHRRVHSGRSVESDYGPQKTHSTTGTDLPSTSPPTYSDTAVLSDSDIPTAESIDPHYKTYSVHNLDMQNITLHATQDGPALYTIINSTFTAAHSVVLHAGPRTTPPIGAAKISTFKGTNQFGVRARGSTGIEGMEGMVWEELRRTSSWTHGMYAFEWMWADGERRKYEWRRTSSAWVLDDQADLELVEKGREGMVLARYTRGKLIRWTVRARLEVRILDSEGEEEWERWHTVVLLTVMTLVEMSRRRARQRKNGGGS
;
A
#
# COMPACT_ATOMS: atom_id res chain seq x y z
N MET A 1 -58.45 -37.08 -14.31
CA MET A 1 -59.51 -36.54 -13.43
C MET A 1 -59.11 -36.85 -11.99
N PRO A 2 -59.00 -35.87 -11.06
CA PRO A 2 -58.58 -34.46 -11.16
C PRO A 2 -57.04 -34.35 -10.99
N SER A 3 -56.29 -33.28 -11.30
CA SER A 3 -56.34 -31.84 -10.97
C SER A 3 -56.05 -31.49 -9.51
N MET A 4 -54.93 -30.81 -9.26
CA MET A 4 -54.90 -29.47 -8.64
C MET A 4 -53.50 -28.84 -8.74
N GLU A 5 -53.38 -27.75 -9.50
CA GLU A 5 -52.24 -26.83 -9.42
C GLU A 5 -52.26 -26.02 -8.12
N LEU A 6 -51.12 -25.43 -7.74
CA LEU A 6 -51.07 -24.39 -6.71
C LEU A 6 -50.14 -23.24 -7.12
N HIS A 7 -50.58 -22.49 -8.12
CA HIS A 7 -50.02 -21.18 -8.47
C HIS A 7 -50.14 -20.21 -7.29
N LYS A 8 -49.03 -19.56 -6.90
CA LYS A 8 -49.06 -18.40 -5.98
C LYS A 8 -48.65 -17.13 -6.71
N LEU A 9 -49.65 -16.40 -7.21
CA LEU A 9 -49.51 -14.99 -7.57
C LEU A 9 -48.98 -14.19 -6.37
N ARG A 10 -48.05 -13.27 -6.61
CA ARG A 10 -47.82 -12.10 -5.73
C ARG A 10 -47.82 -10.84 -6.56
N HIS A 11 -48.64 -9.89 -6.16
CA HIS A 11 -48.91 -8.66 -6.89
C HIS A 11 -47.70 -7.73 -6.94
N ARG A 12 -47.35 -7.25 -8.14
CA ARG A 12 -46.41 -6.16 -8.34
C ARG A 12 -47.20 -4.85 -8.48
N ARG A 13 -47.36 -4.09 -7.39
CA ARG A 13 -47.96 -2.75 -7.44
C ARG A 13 -46.91 -1.76 -7.91
N VAL A 14 -47.11 -1.19 -9.10
CA VAL A 14 -46.29 -0.09 -9.63
C VAL A 14 -46.87 1.23 -9.12
N HIS A 15 -46.03 2.07 -8.51
CA HIS A 15 -46.34 3.49 -8.34
C HIS A 15 -45.24 4.34 -8.98
N SER A 16 -45.68 5.29 -9.80
CA SER A 16 -44.86 6.25 -10.50
C SER A 16 -44.59 7.47 -9.62
N GLY A 17 -43.38 8.03 -9.78
CA GLY A 17 -43.16 9.48 -9.77
C GLY A 17 -43.36 10.25 -8.48
N ARG A 18 -42.24 10.76 -7.94
CA ARG A 18 -42.17 12.19 -7.59
C ARG A 18 -40.74 12.72 -7.69
N SER A 19 -40.57 13.79 -8.45
CA SER A 19 -39.37 14.65 -8.38
C SER A 19 -39.34 15.34 -7.02
N VAL A 20 -38.16 15.49 -6.43
CA VAL A 20 -37.94 16.39 -5.29
C VAL A 20 -36.80 17.33 -5.66
N GLU A 21 -37.22 18.52 -6.04
CA GLU A 21 -36.42 19.72 -6.24
C GLU A 21 -35.92 20.21 -4.88
N SER A 22 -34.67 20.67 -4.80
CA SER A 22 -33.99 21.00 -3.54
C SER A 22 -33.56 22.47 -3.54
N ASP A 23 -34.47 23.34 -3.11
CA ASP A 23 -34.19 24.76 -2.91
C ASP A 23 -33.07 24.99 -1.88
N TYR A 24 -31.95 25.59 -2.32
CA TYR A 24 -30.96 26.18 -1.42
C TYR A 24 -31.22 27.67 -1.25
N GLY A 25 -31.78 28.04 -0.10
CA GLY A 25 -31.91 29.43 0.34
C GLY A 25 -30.56 30.08 0.74
N PRO A 26 -30.51 31.42 0.83
CA PRO A 26 -29.25 32.18 0.75
C PRO A 26 -28.42 32.23 2.05
N GLN A 27 -27.11 32.40 1.86
CA GLN A 27 -26.15 32.67 2.93
C GLN A 27 -26.41 34.04 3.59
N LYS A 28 -26.34 34.09 4.93
CA LYS A 28 -26.26 35.35 5.69
C LYS A 28 -24.82 35.73 5.96
N THR A 29 -24.42 36.88 5.45
CA THR A 29 -23.22 37.61 5.87
C THR A 29 -23.51 38.39 7.15
N HIS A 30 -22.54 38.47 8.06
CA HIS A 30 -22.55 39.43 9.16
C HIS A 30 -21.15 40.03 9.33
N SER A 31 -21.06 41.36 9.25
CA SER A 31 -19.82 42.13 9.37
C SER A 31 -19.62 42.70 10.78
N THR A 32 -18.38 43.09 11.05
CA THR A 32 -17.75 43.33 12.36
C THR A 32 -18.17 44.59 13.13
N THR A 33 -18.15 44.53 14.48
CA THR A 33 -17.74 45.59 15.46
C THR A 33 -17.72 44.98 16.89
N GLY A 34 -16.78 45.27 17.81
CA GLY A 34 -15.49 45.94 17.62
C GLY A 34 -14.90 46.70 18.83
N THR A 35 -14.72 46.12 20.03
CA THR A 35 -14.04 46.79 21.16
C THR A 35 -13.16 45.89 22.06
N ASP A 36 -11.93 46.36 22.26
CA ASP A 36 -10.99 46.28 23.39
C ASP A 36 -10.50 44.95 24.02
N LEU A 37 -9.16 44.85 24.04
CA LEU A 37 -8.31 43.86 24.71
C LEU A 37 -8.08 44.19 26.19
N PRO A 38 -7.69 43.20 26.99
CA PRO A 38 -6.40 43.31 27.67
C PRO A 38 -5.39 42.30 27.13
N SER A 39 -4.17 42.78 26.87
CA SER A 39 -3.07 41.95 26.38
C SER A 39 -2.58 40.98 27.46
N THR A 40 -2.86 39.69 27.29
CA THR A 40 -2.16 38.61 28.00
C THR A 40 -1.21 37.92 27.02
N SER A 41 0.08 38.00 27.32
CA SER A 41 1.14 37.34 26.56
C SER A 41 0.84 35.85 26.39
N PRO A 42 1.08 35.24 25.22
CA PRO A 42 0.93 33.80 25.06
C PRO A 42 1.88 33.08 26.03
N PRO A 43 1.46 31.93 26.61
CA PRO A 43 2.32 31.20 27.53
C PRO A 43 3.56 30.71 26.80
N THR A 44 4.73 31.11 27.29
CA THR A 44 6.02 30.57 26.85
C THR A 44 6.05 29.08 27.16
N TYR A 45 5.76 28.25 26.15
CA TYR A 45 5.93 26.80 26.28
C TYR A 45 7.43 26.51 26.16
N SER A 46 8.08 26.31 27.31
CA SER A 46 9.50 25.98 27.40
C SER A 46 9.83 24.72 26.60
N ASP A 47 11.02 24.73 26.01
CA ASP A 47 11.75 23.57 25.50
C ASP A 47 10.90 22.48 24.83
N THR A 48 10.74 22.64 23.51
CA THR A 48 10.73 21.46 22.64
C THR A 48 12.04 20.72 22.86
N ALA A 49 12.01 19.70 23.73
CA ALA A 49 13.11 18.77 23.91
C ALA A 49 13.54 18.30 22.51
N VAL A 50 14.78 18.60 22.14
CA VAL A 50 15.36 18.25 20.85
C VAL A 50 15.46 16.73 20.82
N LEU A 51 14.41 16.07 20.33
CA LEU A 51 14.41 14.64 20.08
C LEU A 51 15.51 14.37 19.06
N SER A 52 16.59 13.74 19.54
CA SER A 52 17.79 13.46 18.75
C SER A 52 17.42 12.83 17.41
N ASP A 53 18.06 13.28 16.34
CA ASP A 53 17.78 12.84 14.97
C ASP A 53 18.29 11.41 14.67
N SER A 54 18.61 10.66 15.72
CA SER A 54 19.30 9.37 15.73
C SER A 54 18.36 8.16 15.66
N ASP A 55 17.05 8.36 15.86
CA ASP A 55 16.05 7.28 15.99
C ASP A 55 15.28 6.99 14.69
N ILE A 56 15.56 7.73 13.62
CA ILE A 56 15.06 7.45 12.27
C ILE A 56 16.13 6.61 11.56
N PRO A 57 15.78 5.48 10.90
CA PRO A 57 16.73 4.81 10.04
C PRO A 57 17.12 5.78 8.92
N THR A 58 18.38 6.23 8.90
CA THR A 58 18.88 7.15 7.88
C THR A 58 18.48 6.63 6.50
N ALA A 59 17.93 7.46 5.62
CA ALA A 59 17.53 7.04 4.28
C ALA A 59 18.74 6.67 3.41
N GLU A 60 19.93 7.08 3.82
CA GLU A 60 21.19 6.81 3.15
C GLU A 60 21.63 5.37 3.44
N SER A 61 21.84 4.61 2.37
CA SER A 61 22.49 3.30 2.46
C SER A 61 23.98 3.51 2.63
N ILE A 62 24.57 2.96 3.70
CA ILE A 62 26.03 2.81 3.80
C ILE A 62 26.51 1.69 2.87
N ASP A 63 25.63 0.74 2.52
CA ASP A 63 25.92 -0.32 1.56
C ASP A 63 25.57 0.14 0.13
N PRO A 64 26.56 0.33 -0.78
CA PRO A 64 26.32 0.78 -2.15
C PRO A 64 25.56 -0.25 -2.99
N HIS A 65 25.44 -1.50 -2.55
CA HIS A 65 24.69 -2.54 -3.24
C HIS A 65 23.16 -2.44 -3.00
N TYR A 66 22.67 -1.48 -2.20
CA TYR A 66 21.23 -1.30 -1.97
C TYR A 66 20.77 0.13 -2.26
N LYS A 67 19.73 0.24 -3.07
CA LYS A 67 18.93 1.45 -3.17
C LYS A 67 17.98 1.50 -1.98
N THR A 68 18.12 2.52 -1.14
CA THR A 68 17.31 2.70 0.07
C THR A 68 16.22 3.74 -0.15
N TYR A 69 15.08 3.51 0.50
CA TYR A 69 13.92 4.38 0.53
C TYR A 69 13.41 4.56 1.95
N SER A 70 13.12 5.81 2.33
CA SER A 70 12.18 6.09 3.42
C SER A 70 10.76 5.86 2.93
N VAL A 71 9.98 5.09 3.69
CA VAL A 71 8.57 4.79 3.41
C VAL A 71 7.71 5.65 4.33
N HIS A 72 6.86 6.50 3.77
CA HIS A 72 6.03 7.47 4.50
C HIS A 72 4.54 7.14 4.35
N ASN A 73 3.73 7.44 5.38
CA ASN A 73 2.27 7.47 5.20
C ASN A 73 1.90 8.79 4.50
N LEU A 74 1.24 8.73 3.34
CA LEU A 74 0.67 9.91 2.69
C LEU A 74 -0.67 10.30 3.35
N ASP A 75 -1.46 9.30 3.73
CA ASP A 75 -2.68 9.43 4.51
C ASP A 75 -2.97 8.12 5.28
N MET A 76 -4.19 7.93 5.79
CA MET A 76 -4.59 6.71 6.51
C MET A 76 -4.47 5.40 5.71
N GLN A 77 -4.35 5.48 4.38
CA GLN A 77 -4.27 4.33 3.46
C GLN A 77 -3.06 4.41 2.53
N ASN A 78 -2.77 5.56 1.94
CA ASN A 78 -1.75 5.71 0.90
C ASN A 78 -0.33 5.85 1.46
N ILE A 79 0.67 5.49 0.65
CA ILE A 79 2.10 5.44 1.02
C ILE A 79 2.92 6.16 -0.04
N THR A 80 4.01 6.83 0.36
CA THR A 80 5.03 7.38 -0.57
C THR A 80 6.42 6.85 -0.22
N LEU A 81 7.28 6.71 -1.23
CA LEU A 81 8.69 6.33 -1.06
C LEU A 81 9.58 7.49 -1.50
N HIS A 82 10.59 7.79 -0.70
CA HIS A 82 11.50 8.91 -0.89
C HIS A 82 12.95 8.39 -0.78
N ALA A 83 13.88 8.86 -1.62
CA ALA A 83 15.29 8.48 -1.52
C ALA A 83 16.00 9.10 -0.30
N THR A 84 15.56 10.29 0.10
CA THR A 84 15.94 10.97 1.35
C THR A 84 14.68 11.32 2.12
N GLN A 85 14.77 11.43 3.45
CA GLN A 85 13.61 11.64 4.32
C GLN A 85 12.74 12.85 3.92
N ASP A 86 13.38 13.96 3.54
CA ASP A 86 12.72 15.22 3.19
C ASP A 86 12.72 15.49 1.67
N GLY A 87 13.14 14.51 0.87
CA GLY A 87 13.17 14.59 -0.59
C GLY A 87 11.78 14.45 -1.24
N PRO A 88 11.66 14.67 -2.56
CA PRO A 88 10.42 14.42 -3.28
C PRO A 88 10.06 12.92 -3.29
N ALA A 89 8.76 12.62 -3.35
CA ALA A 89 8.29 11.25 -3.48
C ALA A 89 8.67 10.69 -4.86
N LEU A 90 9.51 9.64 -4.87
CA LEU A 90 9.91 8.91 -6.07
C LEU A 90 8.85 7.89 -6.50
N TYR A 91 8.06 7.39 -5.56
CA TYR A 91 6.92 6.53 -5.86
C TYR A 91 5.73 6.87 -4.96
N THR A 92 4.52 6.79 -5.54
CA THR A 92 3.26 6.88 -4.80
C THR A 92 2.52 5.56 -4.90
N ILE A 93 2.07 5.04 -3.75
CA ILE A 93 1.22 3.85 -3.65
C ILE A 93 -0.17 4.29 -3.21
N ILE A 94 -1.15 4.07 -4.09
CA ILE A 94 -2.57 4.23 -3.80
C ILE A 94 -3.12 2.87 -3.36
N ASN A 95 -3.63 2.82 -2.13
CA ASN A 95 -4.28 1.64 -1.58
C ASN A 95 -5.80 1.83 -1.60
N SER A 96 -6.53 0.82 -2.05
CA SER A 96 -7.99 0.80 -2.00
C SER A 96 -8.47 -0.29 -1.06
N THR A 97 -9.48 -0.01 -0.24
CA THR A 97 -10.19 -1.03 0.54
C THR A 97 -11.35 -1.68 -0.23
N PHE A 98 -11.68 -1.20 -1.43
CA PHE A 98 -12.80 -1.69 -2.22
C PHE A 98 -12.44 -2.98 -2.98
N THR A 99 -13.26 -4.02 -2.82
CA THR A 99 -12.96 -5.38 -3.31
C THR A 99 -13.01 -5.55 -4.83
N ALA A 100 -13.73 -4.68 -5.54
CA ALA A 100 -13.75 -4.68 -7.02
C ALA A 100 -12.66 -3.79 -7.64
N ALA A 101 -11.87 -3.08 -6.83
CA ALA A 101 -10.76 -2.25 -7.28
C ALA A 101 -9.41 -2.96 -7.14
N HIS A 102 -8.39 -2.45 -7.85
CA HIS A 102 -7.01 -2.79 -7.57
C HIS A 102 -6.68 -2.35 -6.14
N SER A 103 -6.16 -3.29 -5.35
CA SER A 103 -5.96 -3.13 -3.91
C SER A 103 -4.75 -2.26 -3.57
N VAL A 104 -3.74 -2.30 -4.43
CA VAL A 104 -2.50 -1.52 -4.40
C VAL A 104 -2.25 -1.06 -5.83
N VAL A 105 -1.91 0.21 -6.03
CA VAL A 105 -1.54 0.78 -7.33
C VAL A 105 -0.29 1.61 -7.15
N LEU A 106 0.75 1.32 -7.94
CA LEU A 106 2.07 1.94 -7.85
C LEU A 106 2.28 2.92 -9.02
N HIS A 107 2.72 4.12 -8.69
CA HIS A 107 3.05 5.20 -9.62
C HIS A 107 4.52 5.58 -9.45
N ALA A 108 5.22 5.83 -10.56
CA ALA A 108 6.49 6.56 -10.52
C ALA A 108 6.17 8.06 -10.34
N GLY A 109 6.70 8.67 -9.27
CA GLY A 109 6.39 10.03 -8.89
C GLY A 109 4.95 10.22 -8.37
N PRO A 110 4.27 11.34 -8.69
CA PRO A 110 2.93 11.66 -8.21
C PRO A 110 1.84 10.68 -8.68
N ARG A 111 0.75 10.55 -7.91
CA ARG A 111 -0.43 9.73 -8.25
C ARG A 111 -1.14 10.03 -9.58
N THR A 112 -0.76 11.12 -10.25
CA THR A 112 -1.31 11.54 -11.55
C THR A 112 -0.56 10.97 -12.74
N THR A 113 0.62 10.36 -12.54
CA THR A 113 1.32 9.62 -13.60
C THR A 113 0.61 8.29 -13.89
N PRO A 114 0.76 7.70 -15.09
CA PRO A 114 0.22 6.38 -15.37
C PRO A 114 0.75 5.32 -14.37
N PRO A 115 -0.11 4.42 -13.84
CA PRO A 115 0.35 3.35 -12.94
C PRO A 115 1.43 2.49 -13.61
N ILE A 116 2.56 2.25 -12.96
CA ILE A 116 3.63 1.35 -13.45
C ILE A 116 3.37 -0.12 -13.06
N GLY A 117 2.48 -0.33 -12.09
CA GLY A 117 1.94 -1.65 -11.76
C GLY A 117 0.87 -1.59 -10.68
N ALA A 118 0.26 -2.72 -10.37
CA ALA A 118 -0.82 -2.83 -9.40
C ALA A 118 -0.92 -4.23 -8.79
N ALA A 119 -1.63 -4.38 -7.67
CA ALA A 119 -1.92 -5.68 -7.07
C ALA A 119 -3.39 -5.84 -6.68
N LYS A 120 -3.85 -7.08 -6.69
CA LYS A 120 -5.17 -7.54 -6.28
C LYS A 120 -5.01 -8.42 -5.05
N ILE A 121 -5.44 -7.95 -3.89
CA ILE A 121 -5.44 -8.72 -2.65
C ILE A 121 -6.76 -9.50 -2.60
N SER A 122 -6.69 -10.83 -2.65
CA SER A 122 -7.90 -11.64 -2.53
C SER A 122 -8.42 -11.58 -1.09
N THR A 123 -9.73 -11.37 -0.93
CA THR A 123 -10.38 -11.33 0.38
C THR A 123 -10.95 -12.70 0.79
N PHE A 124 -10.96 -13.65 -0.14
CA PHE A 124 -11.46 -15.03 0.04
C PHE A 124 -10.36 -16.04 -0.27
N LYS A 125 -10.71 -17.31 -0.55
CA LYS A 125 -9.76 -18.41 -0.89
C LYS A 125 -9.00 -18.22 -2.24
N GLY A 126 -9.01 -17.03 -2.84
CA GLY A 126 -8.29 -16.77 -4.08
C GLY A 126 -6.82 -16.42 -3.86
N THR A 127 -6.02 -16.51 -4.92
CA THR A 127 -4.62 -16.08 -4.91
C THR A 127 -4.51 -14.56 -5.02
N ASN A 128 -3.54 -13.94 -4.32
CA ASN A 128 -3.22 -12.53 -4.56
C ASN A 128 -2.42 -12.44 -5.86
N GLN A 129 -2.62 -11.36 -6.61
CA GLN A 129 -1.91 -11.14 -7.88
C GLN A 129 -1.24 -9.78 -7.86
N PHE A 130 -0.10 -9.66 -8.53
CA PHE A 130 0.54 -8.39 -8.85
C PHE A 130 0.79 -8.31 -10.36
N GLY A 131 0.77 -7.11 -10.91
CA GLY A 131 0.93 -6.86 -12.33
C GLY A 131 1.91 -5.73 -12.56
N VAL A 132 2.86 -5.94 -13.48
CA VAL A 132 3.87 -4.96 -13.91
C VAL A 132 3.66 -4.68 -15.40
N ARG A 133 3.82 -3.44 -15.85
CA ARG A 133 3.62 -3.11 -17.27
C ARG A 133 4.60 -3.90 -18.15
N ALA A 134 4.08 -4.48 -19.23
CA ALA A 134 4.88 -5.19 -20.22
C ALA A 134 5.82 -4.24 -20.97
N ARG A 135 6.99 -4.75 -21.37
CA ARG A 135 7.95 -4.03 -22.22
C ARG A 135 7.28 -3.62 -23.54
N GLY A 136 7.48 -2.37 -23.95
CA GLY A 136 6.88 -1.82 -25.18
C GLY A 136 5.34 -1.69 -25.15
N SER A 137 4.69 -1.86 -24.00
CA SER A 137 3.25 -1.63 -23.90
C SER A 137 2.91 -0.16 -24.13
N THR A 138 2.14 0.10 -25.17
CA THR A 138 1.51 1.40 -25.46
C THR A 138 0.20 1.60 -24.70
N GLY A 139 -0.09 0.79 -23.68
CA GLY A 139 -1.29 0.93 -22.82
C GLY A 139 -1.21 2.21 -21.99
N ILE A 140 -1.75 3.31 -22.52
CA ILE A 140 -1.70 4.65 -21.92
C ILE A 140 -2.65 4.74 -20.72
N GLU A 141 -3.75 3.97 -20.72
CA GLU A 141 -4.82 4.08 -19.72
C GLU A 141 -4.89 2.88 -18.76
N GLY A 142 -4.93 3.20 -17.46
CA GLY A 142 -5.25 2.26 -16.39
C GLY A 142 -4.27 1.09 -16.27
N MET A 143 -4.79 -0.12 -16.52
CA MET A 143 -4.16 -1.42 -16.22
C MET A 143 -3.95 -2.27 -17.47
N GLU A 144 -4.14 -1.69 -18.66
CA GLU A 144 -3.87 -2.35 -19.92
C GLU A 144 -2.36 -2.64 -20.07
N GLY A 145 -2.03 -3.77 -20.69
CA GLY A 145 -0.64 -4.19 -20.88
C GLY A 145 0.11 -4.62 -19.61
N MET A 146 -0.57 -4.84 -18.48
CA MET A 146 0.03 -5.43 -17.28
C MET A 146 0.20 -6.94 -17.42
N VAL A 147 1.42 -7.46 -17.20
CA VAL A 147 1.69 -8.90 -17.05
C VAL A 147 1.39 -9.28 -15.60
N TRP A 148 0.41 -10.16 -15.39
CA TRP A 148 -0.05 -10.55 -14.05
C TRP A 148 0.60 -11.85 -13.57
N GLU A 149 1.18 -11.78 -12.37
CA GLU A 149 1.84 -12.87 -11.66
C GLU A 149 1.20 -13.10 -10.28
N GLU A 150 1.45 -14.27 -9.69
CA GLU A 150 0.81 -14.69 -8.43
C GLU A 150 1.70 -14.52 -7.19
N LEU A 151 1.15 -13.93 -6.14
CA LEU A 151 1.74 -13.82 -4.81
C LEU A 151 1.01 -14.76 -3.83
N ARG A 152 1.51 -16.00 -3.74
CA ARG A 152 0.94 -17.09 -2.93
C ARG A 152 1.47 -17.04 -1.51
N ARG A 153 0.61 -17.25 -0.51
CA ARG A 153 1.06 -17.59 0.85
C ARG A 153 1.56 -19.05 0.83
N THR A 154 2.79 -19.29 1.26
CA THR A 154 3.40 -20.63 1.26
C THR A 154 3.44 -21.29 2.64
N SER A 155 3.39 -20.50 3.71
CA SER A 155 3.38 -21.01 5.09
C SER A 155 1.96 -21.24 5.62
N SER A 156 1.63 -22.49 5.94
CA SER A 156 0.33 -22.87 6.53
C SER A 156 0.21 -22.46 8.01
N TRP A 157 1.27 -22.62 8.80
CA TRP A 157 1.25 -22.40 10.26
C TRP A 157 1.58 -20.95 10.66
N THR A 158 2.76 -20.46 10.28
CA THR A 158 3.13 -19.05 10.52
C THR A 158 2.53 -18.17 9.42
N HIS A 159 2.14 -16.94 9.74
CA HIS A 159 1.67 -15.95 8.75
C HIS A 159 2.84 -15.24 8.03
N GLY A 160 3.98 -15.94 7.86
CA GLY A 160 5.29 -15.32 7.66
C GLY A 160 6.01 -15.60 6.34
N MET A 161 5.45 -16.41 5.43
CA MET A 161 6.06 -16.65 4.12
C MET A 161 5.06 -16.47 2.98
N TYR A 162 5.48 -15.65 2.01
CA TYR A 162 4.79 -15.44 0.74
C TYR A 162 5.80 -15.61 -0.40
N ALA A 163 5.40 -16.29 -1.46
CA ALA A 163 6.25 -16.55 -2.61
C ALA A 163 5.60 -16.12 -3.91
N PHE A 164 6.45 -15.72 -4.85
CA PHE A 164 6.10 -15.46 -6.24
C PHE A 164 7.19 -16.01 -7.16
N GLU A 165 6.92 -16.00 -8.45
CA GLU A 165 7.87 -16.33 -9.50
C GLU A 165 7.98 -15.12 -10.44
N TRP A 166 9.17 -14.90 -10.99
CA TRP A 166 9.42 -13.84 -11.97
C TRP A 166 10.17 -14.42 -13.15
N MET A 167 9.78 -14.02 -14.36
CA MET A 167 10.46 -14.36 -15.61
C MET A 167 11.40 -13.23 -15.99
N TRP A 168 12.70 -13.53 -15.98
CA TRP A 168 13.77 -12.61 -16.35
C TRP A 168 13.94 -12.52 -17.86
N ALA A 169 14.72 -11.54 -18.32
CA ALA A 169 14.99 -11.31 -19.74
C ALA A 169 15.79 -12.44 -20.43
N ASP A 170 16.52 -13.24 -19.65
CA ASP A 170 17.18 -14.48 -20.10
C ASP A 170 16.21 -15.65 -20.35
N GLY A 171 14.93 -15.49 -19.99
CA GLY A 171 13.90 -16.53 -20.07
C GLY A 171 13.81 -17.43 -18.84
N GLU A 172 14.68 -17.27 -17.84
CA GLU A 172 14.62 -18.05 -16.61
C GLU A 172 13.44 -17.60 -15.73
N ARG A 173 12.64 -18.57 -15.28
CA ARG A 173 11.60 -18.34 -14.28
C ARG A 173 12.13 -18.64 -12.89
N ARG A 174 12.60 -17.61 -12.20
CA ARG A 174 13.21 -17.69 -10.87
C ARG A 174 12.16 -17.49 -9.77
N LYS A 175 12.36 -18.11 -8.61
CA LYS A 175 11.38 -18.13 -7.50
C LYS A 175 11.87 -17.35 -6.30
N TYR A 176 10.99 -16.54 -5.73
CA TYR A 176 11.29 -15.61 -4.65
C TYR A 176 10.39 -15.81 -3.45
N GLU A 177 10.94 -15.58 -2.25
CA GLU A 177 10.23 -15.73 -0.98
C GLU A 177 10.44 -14.50 -0.10
N TRP A 178 9.34 -13.81 0.21
CA TRP A 178 9.27 -12.86 1.32
C TRP A 178 9.15 -13.64 2.62
N ARG A 179 10.16 -13.49 3.47
CA ARG A 179 10.30 -14.14 4.78
C ARG A 179 10.18 -13.10 5.88
N ARG A 180 9.36 -13.40 6.88
CA ARG A 180 9.20 -12.59 8.09
C ARG A 180 10.40 -12.78 9.03
N THR A 181 11.09 -11.70 9.38
CA THR A 181 12.28 -11.73 10.24
C THR A 181 12.05 -11.24 11.67
N SER A 182 10.93 -10.56 11.96
CA SER A 182 10.56 -10.18 13.33
C SER A 182 9.12 -10.58 13.70
N SER A 183 8.88 -10.82 14.99
CA SER A 183 7.53 -11.04 15.53
C SER A 183 6.74 -9.74 15.56
N ALA A 184 5.42 -9.83 15.34
CA ALA A 184 4.51 -8.73 15.63
C ALA A 184 4.34 -8.71 17.14
N TRP A 185 4.75 -7.62 17.75
CA TRP A 185 4.33 -7.31 19.11
C TRP A 185 2.83 -6.99 19.07
N VAL A 186 2.13 -7.21 20.19
CA VAL A 186 0.65 -7.15 20.25
C VAL A 186 0.06 -5.80 19.79
N LEU A 187 0.88 -4.74 19.77
CA LEU A 187 0.51 -3.38 19.37
C LEU A 187 0.95 -2.98 17.95
N ASP A 188 1.76 -3.79 17.24
CA ASP A 188 2.22 -3.49 15.88
C ASP A 188 1.94 -4.66 14.93
N ASP A 189 1.03 -4.41 13.98
CA ASP A 189 0.58 -5.39 12.99
C ASP A 189 1.57 -5.63 11.84
N GLN A 190 2.65 -4.84 11.76
CA GLN A 190 3.66 -4.98 10.73
C GLN A 190 4.92 -5.68 11.26
N ALA A 191 5.51 -6.45 10.36
CA ALA A 191 6.71 -7.22 10.61
C ALA A 191 7.82 -6.72 9.71
N ASP A 192 9.05 -6.96 10.14
CA ASP A 192 10.20 -6.85 9.27
C ASP A 192 10.19 -8.03 8.28
N LEU A 193 10.54 -7.75 7.02
CA LEU A 193 10.47 -8.70 5.91
C LEU A 193 11.79 -8.67 5.13
N GLU A 194 12.28 -9.84 4.76
CA GLU A 194 13.39 -9.99 3.81
C GLU A 194 12.94 -10.77 2.58
N LEU A 195 13.41 -10.36 1.41
CA LEU A 195 13.21 -11.08 0.15
C LEU A 195 14.45 -11.89 -0.18
N VAL A 196 14.29 -13.18 -0.47
CA VAL A 196 15.37 -14.06 -0.95
C VAL A 196 14.95 -14.81 -2.20
N GLU A 197 15.93 -15.20 -3.02
CA GLU A 197 15.74 -16.16 -4.10
C GLU A 197 15.79 -17.59 -3.54
N LYS A 198 14.81 -18.42 -3.87
CA LYS A 198 14.75 -19.80 -3.38
C LYS A 198 15.89 -20.61 -3.98
N GLY A 199 16.74 -21.18 -3.12
CA GLY A 199 17.96 -21.88 -3.52
C GLY A 199 19.22 -21.02 -3.49
N ARG A 200 19.10 -19.70 -3.30
CA ARG A 200 20.24 -18.79 -3.05
C ARG A 200 20.04 -18.01 -1.74
N GLU A 201 19.73 -18.73 -0.67
CA GLU A 201 19.27 -18.15 0.61
C GLU A 201 20.33 -17.30 1.34
N GLY A 202 21.60 -17.37 0.93
CA GLY A 202 22.67 -16.50 1.44
C GLY A 202 22.64 -15.06 0.91
N MET A 203 21.75 -14.72 -0.03
CA MET A 203 21.62 -13.36 -0.57
C MET A 203 20.22 -12.79 -0.32
N VAL A 204 20.17 -11.70 0.46
CA VAL A 204 18.97 -10.89 0.65
C VAL A 204 18.86 -9.89 -0.50
N LEU A 205 17.73 -9.92 -1.21
CA LEU A 205 17.44 -9.08 -2.37
C LEU A 205 16.70 -7.78 -2.00
N ALA A 206 15.96 -7.79 -0.89
CA ALA A 206 15.32 -6.60 -0.35
C ALA A 206 15.02 -6.75 1.14
N ARG A 207 14.98 -5.63 1.87
CA ARG A 207 14.60 -5.56 3.28
C ARG A 207 13.56 -4.49 3.51
N TYR A 208 12.47 -4.84 4.17
CA TYR A 208 11.52 -3.88 4.74
C TYR A 208 11.65 -3.91 6.25
N THR A 209 12.15 -2.82 6.81
CA THR A 209 12.39 -2.64 8.24
C THR A 209 11.46 -1.56 8.77
N ARG A 210 10.56 -1.92 9.69
CA ARG A 210 9.61 -0.97 10.30
C ARG A 210 10.32 0.08 11.15
N GLY A 211 9.76 1.28 11.21
CA GLY A 211 10.22 2.33 12.13
C GLY A 211 10.06 1.89 13.58
N LYS A 212 11.03 2.21 14.43
CA LYS A 212 11.01 1.84 15.86
C LYS A 212 10.17 2.79 16.71
N LEU A 213 9.80 3.96 16.19
CA LEU A 213 9.16 5.04 16.93
C LEU A 213 7.79 5.43 16.34
N ILE A 214 6.93 5.98 17.19
CA ILE A 214 5.60 6.51 16.83
C ILE A 214 5.74 7.90 16.19
N ARG A 215 6.60 8.06 15.16
CA ARG A 215 6.50 9.18 14.23
C ARG A 215 5.49 8.80 13.15
N TRP A 216 4.50 9.66 12.94
CA TRP A 216 3.30 9.34 12.17
C TRP A 216 3.59 9.40 10.65
N THR A 217 4.63 10.16 10.28
CA THR A 217 5.09 10.44 8.92
C THR A 217 5.97 9.31 8.36
N VAL A 218 7.13 9.03 8.96
CA VAL A 218 8.05 7.96 8.54
C VAL A 218 7.61 6.63 9.13
N ARG A 219 7.30 5.66 8.26
CA ARG A 219 6.75 4.35 8.62
C ARG A 219 7.80 3.24 8.68
N ALA A 220 8.72 3.22 7.71
CA ALA A 220 9.67 2.12 7.51
C ALA A 220 10.85 2.57 6.63
N ARG A 221 11.90 1.76 6.59
CA ARG A 221 12.97 1.79 5.59
C ARG A 221 12.80 0.59 4.66
N LEU A 222 12.88 0.82 3.36
CA LEU A 222 12.91 -0.24 2.34
C LEU A 222 14.25 -0.19 1.62
N GLU A 223 14.96 -1.31 1.58
CA GLU A 223 16.21 -1.50 0.86
C GLU A 223 15.95 -2.48 -0.29
N VAL A 224 16.42 -2.16 -1.49
CA VAL A 224 16.36 -3.08 -2.64
C VAL A 224 17.75 -3.23 -3.24
N ARG A 225 18.22 -4.48 -3.37
CA ARG A 225 19.54 -4.79 -3.91
C ARG A 225 19.61 -4.38 -5.38
N ILE A 226 20.70 -3.73 -5.74
CA ILE A 226 21.05 -3.40 -7.12
C ILE A 226 21.64 -4.68 -7.76
N LEU A 227 21.17 -5.01 -8.96
CA LEU A 227 21.55 -6.24 -9.69
C LEU A 227 22.15 -5.83 -11.04
N ASP A 228 23.36 -5.27 -10.99
CA ASP A 228 24.03 -4.62 -12.14
C ASP A 228 24.20 -5.54 -13.37
N SER A 229 24.20 -6.87 -13.17
CA SER A 229 24.37 -7.86 -14.22
C SER A 229 23.19 -8.01 -15.18
N GLU A 230 21.99 -7.53 -14.82
CA GLU A 230 20.74 -7.77 -15.56
C GLU A 230 20.37 -6.58 -16.49
N GLY A 231 21.11 -5.47 -16.41
CA GLY A 231 20.84 -4.24 -17.16
C GLY A 231 19.76 -3.33 -16.53
N GLU A 232 19.82 -2.04 -16.84
CA GLU A 232 18.99 -1.00 -16.19
C GLU A 232 17.49 -1.25 -16.33
N GLU A 233 17.01 -1.52 -17.56
CA GLU A 233 15.58 -1.71 -17.83
C GLU A 233 14.99 -2.94 -17.11
N GLU A 234 15.69 -4.07 -17.07
CA GLU A 234 15.21 -5.26 -16.35
C GLU A 234 15.32 -5.07 -14.84
N TRP A 235 16.36 -4.37 -14.36
CA TRP A 235 16.45 -3.98 -12.96
C TRP A 235 15.30 -3.05 -12.55
N GLU A 236 14.86 -2.10 -13.37
CA GLU A 236 13.68 -1.28 -13.07
C GLU A 236 12.38 -2.09 -12.99
N ARG A 237 12.22 -3.10 -13.87
CA ARG A 237 11.07 -4.03 -13.83
C ARG A 237 11.11 -4.89 -12.57
N TRP A 238 12.27 -5.48 -12.25
CA TRP A 238 12.50 -6.22 -11.01
C TRP A 238 12.22 -5.36 -9.77
N HIS A 239 12.76 -4.14 -9.74
CA HIS A 239 12.53 -3.19 -8.67
C HIS A 239 11.03 -2.89 -8.49
N THR A 240 10.29 -2.72 -9.59
CA THR A 240 8.83 -2.56 -9.58
C THR A 240 8.11 -3.78 -8.98
N VAL A 241 8.56 -5.00 -9.27
CA VAL A 241 8.05 -6.24 -8.63
C VAL A 241 8.30 -6.23 -7.12
N VAL A 242 9.50 -5.87 -6.68
CA VAL A 242 9.85 -5.78 -5.26
C VAL A 242 8.95 -4.77 -4.54
N LEU A 243 8.81 -3.56 -5.09
CA LEU A 243 7.94 -2.51 -4.55
C LEU A 243 6.48 -2.97 -4.43
N LEU A 244 5.92 -3.56 -5.49
CA LEU A 244 4.53 -4.03 -5.49
C LEU A 244 4.29 -5.16 -4.49
N THR A 245 5.16 -6.17 -4.49
CA THR A 245 4.96 -7.34 -3.63
C THR A 245 5.08 -6.98 -2.15
N VAL A 246 6.07 -6.17 -1.76
CA VAL A 246 6.20 -5.72 -0.36
C VAL A 246 5.04 -4.84 0.09
N MET A 247 4.61 -3.88 -0.76
CA MET A 247 3.49 -2.99 -0.44
C MET A 247 2.15 -3.74 -0.38
N THR A 248 2.02 -4.82 -1.16
CA THR A 248 0.90 -5.77 -1.05
C THR A 248 0.88 -6.46 0.31
N LEU A 249 2.01 -6.96 0.80
CA LEU A 249 2.09 -7.59 2.13
C LEU A 249 1.81 -6.60 3.27
N VAL A 250 2.28 -5.36 3.13
CA VAL A 250 2.01 -4.22 4.02
C VAL A 250 0.51 -3.90 4.11
N GLU A 251 -0.19 -3.79 2.98
CA GLU A 251 -1.65 -3.55 2.97
C GLU A 251 -2.45 -4.80 3.41
N MET A 252 -2.00 -6.02 3.10
CA MET A 252 -2.58 -7.25 3.67
C MET A 252 -2.49 -7.27 5.20
N SER A 253 -1.38 -6.82 5.79
CA SER A 253 -1.25 -6.62 7.24
C SER A 253 -2.28 -5.62 7.75
N ARG A 254 -2.37 -4.43 7.14
CA ARG A 254 -3.30 -3.36 7.55
C ARG A 254 -4.76 -3.77 7.45
N ARG A 255 -5.14 -4.58 6.45
CA ARG A 255 -6.49 -5.16 6.36
C ARG A 255 -6.81 -6.08 7.54
N ARG A 256 -5.88 -6.97 7.91
CA ARG A 256 -6.03 -7.84 9.10
C ARG A 256 -6.09 -7.04 10.41
N ALA A 257 -5.30 -5.97 10.53
CA ALA A 257 -5.34 -5.05 11.67
C ALA A 257 -6.74 -4.41 11.83
N ARG A 258 -7.26 -3.81 10.75
CA ARG A 258 -8.59 -3.17 10.73
C ARG A 258 -9.71 -4.17 11.04
N GLN A 259 -9.63 -5.41 10.53
CA GLN A 259 -10.57 -6.48 10.85
C GLN A 259 -10.56 -6.85 12.34
N ARG A 260 -9.38 -7.00 12.97
CA ARG A 260 -9.28 -7.28 14.41
C ARG A 260 -9.84 -6.15 15.26
N LYS A 261 -9.53 -4.89 14.93
CA LYS A 261 -10.07 -3.72 15.65
C LYS A 261 -11.59 -3.64 15.58
N ASN A 262 -12.19 -3.96 14.44
CA ASN A 262 -13.65 -3.91 14.26
C ASN A 262 -14.38 -5.14 14.81
N GLY A 263 -13.70 -6.29 14.96
CA GLY A 263 -14.27 -7.53 15.50
C GLY A 263 -14.17 -7.67 17.03
N GLY A 264 -13.53 -6.72 17.72
CA GLY A 264 -13.36 -6.74 19.19
C GLY A 264 -14.50 -6.09 19.98
N GLY A 265 -15.61 -5.72 19.32
CA GLY A 265 -16.82 -5.21 19.97
C GLY A 265 -17.92 -6.27 19.95
N SER A 266 -17.98 -7.10 20.99
CA SER A 266 -19.04 -8.09 21.25
C SER A 266 -19.09 -8.38 22.75
#